data_AF-A0A924P5G9-F1
#
_entry.id   AF-A0A924P5G9-F1
#
_cell.length_a   1.000
_cell.length_b   1.000
_cell.length_c   1.000
_cell.angle_alpha   90.00
_cell.angle_beta   90.00
_cell.angle_gamma   90.00
#
_symmetry.space_group_name_H-M   'P 1'
#
loop_
_entity.id
_entity.type
_entity.pdbx_description
1 polymer ?
#
loop_
_entity_poly.entity_id
_entity_poly.type
_entity_poly.pdbx_seq_one_letter_code
_entity_poly.pdbx_strand_id
1 'polypeptide(L)'
;MKFFVSIVLTALLSVAACLYLPWWVIAIVAFVVAAAIPQRPGKSFLTGFIALFLLWGSLAWVLSSNNNHILAHKISLLILSADSPALLIIATAFIGALVAAFGALAGSYVRRQ
;
A
#
# COMPACT_ATOMS: atom_id res chain seq x y z
N MET A 1 -1.16 -19.23 7.97
CA MET A 1 -0.89 -18.27 9.06
C MET A 1 0.06 -17.16 8.67
N LYS A 2 1.33 -17.45 8.32
CA LYS A 2 2.33 -16.42 7.95
C LYS A 2 1.82 -15.38 6.94
N PHE A 3 1.10 -15.82 5.90
CA PHE A 3 0.52 -14.95 4.87
C PHE A 3 -0.38 -13.85 5.45
N PHE A 4 -1.40 -14.24 6.22
CA PHE A 4 -2.35 -13.31 6.83
C PHE A 4 -1.67 -12.40 7.87
N VAL A 5 -0.78 -12.96 8.68
CA VAL A 5 -0.02 -12.19 9.67
C VAL A 5 0.83 -11.12 8.99
N SER A 6 1.54 -11.45 7.90
CA SER A 6 2.32 -10.46 7.15
C SER A 6 1.45 -9.35 6.56
N ILE A 7 0.24 -9.65 6.07
CA ILE A 7 -0.68 -8.63 5.55
C ILE A 7 -1.07 -7.65 6.66
N VAL A 8 -1.60 -8.18 7.76
CA VAL A 8 -2.09 -7.37 8.88
C VAL A 8 -0.96 -6.54 9.48
N LEU A 9 0.21 -7.16 9.70
CA LEU A 9 1.35 -6.51 10.33
C LEU A 9 1.98 -5.44 9.42
N THR A 10 2.05 -5.69 8.10
CA THR A 10 2.49 -4.66 7.13
C THR A 10 1.52 -3.48 7.12
N ALA A 11 0.21 -3.73 7.10
CA ALA A 11 -0.79 -2.67 7.11
C ALA A 11 -0.73 -1.83 8.40
N LEU A 12 -0.74 -2.46 9.58
CA LEU A 12 -0.70 -1.75 10.86
C LEU A 12 0.57 -0.92 11.04
N LEU A 13 1.74 -1.50 10.74
CA LEU A 13 3.00 -0.77 10.84
C LEU A 13 3.09 0.35 9.79
N SER A 14 2.51 0.17 8.60
CA SER A 14 2.48 1.22 7.58
C SER A 14 1.63 2.40 8.03
N VAL A 15 0.45 2.16 8.63
CA VAL A 15 -0.36 3.23 9.23
C VAL A 15 0.44 3.95 10.31
N ALA A 16 0.98 3.21 11.27
CA ALA A 16 1.73 3.79 12.39
C ALA A 16 2.92 4.62 11.92
N ALA A 17 3.67 4.14 10.93
CA ALA A 17 4.80 4.85 10.36
C ALA A 17 4.38 6.14 9.62
N CYS A 18 3.32 6.07 8.81
CA CYS A 18 2.81 7.22 8.05
C CYS A 18 2.23 8.35 8.93
N LEU A 19 1.98 8.10 10.22
CA LEU A 19 1.59 9.17 11.16
C LEU A 19 2.75 10.12 11.49
N TYR A 20 3.99 9.66 11.41
CA TYR A 20 5.18 10.42 11.81
C TYR A 20 6.17 10.64 10.66
N LEU A 21 6.14 9.77 9.65
CA LEU A 21 7.08 9.76 8.54
C LEU A 21 6.33 9.91 7.21
N PRO A 22 7.02 10.32 6.12
CA PRO A 22 6.37 10.46 4.84
C PRO A 22 6.06 9.09 4.21
N TRP A 23 5.14 9.08 3.25
CA TRP A 23 4.50 7.87 2.72
C TRP A 23 5.45 6.81 2.13
N TRP A 24 6.65 7.17 1.66
CA TRP A 24 7.63 6.22 1.09
C TRP A 24 8.13 5.20 2.11
N VAL A 25 7.94 5.45 3.40
CA VAL A 25 8.30 4.51 4.48
C VAL A 25 7.52 3.19 4.42
N ILE A 26 6.39 3.12 3.73
CA ILE A 26 5.67 1.85 3.49
C ILE A 26 6.56 0.79 2.82
N ALA A 27 7.51 1.21 1.96
CA ALA A 27 8.46 0.29 1.33
C ALA A 27 9.41 -0.33 2.36
N ILE A 28 9.92 0.49 3.29
CA ILE A 28 10.82 0.06 4.36
C ILE A 28 10.07 -0.86 5.33
N VAL A 29 8.84 -0.51 5.72
CA VAL A 29 8.00 -1.35 6.57
C VAL A 29 7.77 -2.71 5.91
N ALA A 30 7.32 -2.73 4.65
CA ALA A 30 7.08 -3.97 3.92
C ALA A 30 8.35 -4.83 3.79
N PHE A 31 9.50 -4.20 3.56
CA PHE A 31 10.81 -4.86 3.58
C PHE A 31 11.12 -5.50 4.92
N VAL A 32 11.01 -4.76 6.03
CA VAL A 32 11.30 -5.26 7.38
C VAL A 32 10.36 -6.41 7.75
N VAL A 33 9.07 -6.30 7.42
CA VAL A 33 8.09 -7.37 7.71
C VAL A 33 8.38 -8.63 6.89
N ALA A 34 8.67 -8.50 5.59
CA ALA A 34 8.98 -9.64 4.73
C ALA A 34 10.33 -10.28 5.07
N ALA A 35 11.29 -9.48 5.55
CA ALA A 35 12.52 -9.98 6.13
C ALA A 35 12.21 -10.73 7.44
N ALA A 36 11.45 -10.18 8.38
CA ALA A 36 11.16 -10.80 9.68
C ALA A 36 10.32 -12.09 9.57
N ILE A 37 9.35 -12.13 8.66
CA ILE A 37 8.43 -13.26 8.47
C ILE A 37 8.72 -13.92 7.12
N PRO A 38 9.57 -14.97 7.08
CA PRO A 38 10.02 -15.54 5.83
C PRO A 38 8.88 -16.23 5.07
N GLN A 39 8.73 -15.84 3.81
CA GLN A 39 7.82 -16.43 2.83
C GLN A 39 8.51 -16.57 1.48
N ARG A 40 7.92 -17.36 0.57
CA ARG A 40 8.40 -17.42 -0.82
C ARG A 40 8.29 -16.03 -1.46
N PRO A 41 9.24 -15.59 -2.32
CA PRO A 41 9.25 -14.23 -2.86
C PRO A 41 7.93 -13.79 -3.50
N GLY A 42 7.30 -14.65 -4.30
CA GLY A 42 5.99 -14.34 -4.89
C GLY A 42 4.86 -14.17 -3.86
N LYS A 43 4.91 -14.89 -2.74
CA LYS A 43 3.96 -14.69 -1.63
C LYS A 43 4.25 -13.40 -0.87
N SER A 44 5.52 -13.07 -0.63
CA SER A 44 5.91 -11.81 0.02
C SER A 44 5.44 -10.60 -0.79
N PHE A 45 5.66 -10.62 -2.11
CA PHE A 45 5.12 -9.60 -3.02
C PHE A 45 3.61 -9.46 -2.88
N LEU A 46 2.88 -10.57 -2.95
CA LEU A 46 1.42 -10.57 -2.86
C LEU A 46 0.92 -10.06 -1.50
N THR A 47 1.59 -10.42 -0.39
CA THR A 47 1.22 -9.90 0.94
C THR A 47 1.45 -8.41 1.07
N GLY A 48 2.57 -7.88 0.56
CA GLY A 48 2.84 -6.44 0.56
C GLY A 48 1.84 -5.68 -0.32
N PHE A 49 1.55 -6.21 -1.51
CA PHE A 49 0.57 -5.66 -2.44
C PHE A 49 -0.83 -5.58 -1.81
N ILE A 50 -1.36 -6.71 -1.32
CA ILE A 50 -2.72 -6.77 -0.75
C ILE A 50 -2.82 -5.89 0.49
N ALA A 51 -1.81 -5.88 1.35
CA ALA A 51 -1.81 -5.05 2.56
C ALA A 51 -2.00 -3.58 2.24
N LEU A 52 -1.17 -3.02 1.34
CA LEU A 52 -1.23 -1.58 1.03
C LEU A 52 -2.34 -1.22 0.05
N PHE A 53 -2.74 -2.13 -0.85
CA PHE A 53 -3.89 -1.89 -1.73
C PHE A 53 -5.16 -1.69 -0.90
N LEU A 54 -5.42 -2.58 0.07
CA LEU A 54 -6.58 -2.47 0.94
C LEU A 54 -6.46 -1.29 1.90
N LEU A 55 -5.30 -1.10 2.53
CA LEU A 55 -5.10 -0.02 3.48
C LEU A 55 -5.24 1.35 2.81
N TRP A 56 -4.48 1.60 1.76
CA TRP A 56 -4.42 2.92 1.16
C TRP A 56 -5.68 3.21 0.33
N GLY A 57 -6.24 2.19 -0.34
CA GLY A 57 -7.51 2.32 -1.03
C GLY A 57 -8.66 2.65 -0.09
N SER A 58 -8.76 1.98 1.07
CA SER A 58 -9.79 2.29 2.07
C SER A 58 -9.61 3.67 2.69
N LEU A 59 -8.38 4.07 3.02
CA LEU A 59 -8.09 5.42 3.52
C LEU A 59 -8.47 6.50 2.50
N ALA A 60 -8.03 6.34 1.25
CA ALA A 60 -8.35 7.27 0.18
C ALA A 60 -9.86 7.36 -0.07
N TRP A 61 -10.57 6.23 -0.02
CA TRP A 61 -12.02 6.20 -0.11
C TRP A 61 -12.70 6.99 1.01
N VAL A 62 -12.37 6.71 2.27
CA VAL A 62 -12.96 7.39 3.44
C VAL A 62 -12.70 8.89 3.41
N LEU A 63 -11.45 9.30 3.14
CA LEU A 63 -11.08 10.71 3.00
C LEU A 63 -11.85 11.41 1.87
N SER A 64 -12.02 10.71 0.76
CA SER A 64 -12.72 11.25 -0.41
C SER A 64 -14.23 11.32 -0.17
N SER A 65 -14.85 10.30 0.42
CA SER A 65 -16.29 10.27 0.72
C SER A 65 -16.69 11.32 1.76
N ASN A 66 -15.86 11.56 2.77
CA ASN A 66 -16.09 12.59 3.78
C ASN A 66 -16.14 14.02 3.20
N ASN A 67 -15.59 14.21 2.01
CA ASN A 67 -15.55 15.48 1.30
C ASN A 67 -16.41 15.47 0.02
N ASN A 68 -17.40 14.57 -0.07
CA ASN A 68 -18.24 14.37 -1.26
C ASN A 68 -17.44 14.27 -2.58
N HIS A 69 -16.23 13.70 -2.50
CA HIS A 69 -15.29 13.56 -3.62
C HIS A 69 -14.88 14.86 -4.32
N ILE A 70 -15.15 16.04 -3.76
CA ILE A 70 -14.95 17.35 -4.42
C ILE A 70 -13.51 17.53 -4.92
N LEU A 71 -12.52 17.22 -4.08
CA LEU A 71 -11.11 17.29 -4.47
C LEU A 71 -10.74 16.21 -5.49
N ALA A 72 -11.29 15.01 -5.31
CA ALA A 72 -11.01 13.89 -6.22
C ALA A 72 -11.55 14.14 -7.63
N HIS A 73 -12.68 14.83 -7.78
CA HIS A 73 -13.18 15.31 -9.08
C HIS A 73 -12.19 16.28 -9.76
N LYS A 74 -11.68 17.26 -9.02
CA LYS A 74 -10.72 18.24 -9.57
C LYS A 74 -9.39 17.59 -9.97
N ILE A 75 -8.88 16.70 -9.13
CA ILE A 75 -7.60 16.02 -9.38
C ILE A 75 -7.75 14.96 -10.48
N SER A 76 -8.85 14.21 -10.53
CA SER A 76 -9.10 13.23 -11.59
C SER A 76 -9.21 13.91 -12.95
N LEU A 77 -9.89 15.05 -13.04
CA LEU A 77 -9.95 15.83 -14.27
C LEU A 77 -8.57 16.33 -14.70
N LEU A 78 -7.74 16.79 -13.75
CA LEU A 78 -6.40 17.30 -14.06
C LEU A 78 -5.41 16.20 -14.50
N ILE A 79 -5.42 15.05 -13.82
CA ILE A 79 -4.42 13.99 -14.00
C ILE A 79 -4.85 12.97 -15.07
N LEU A 80 -6.13 12.62 -15.08
CA LEU A 80 -6.69 11.54 -15.90
C LEU A 80 -7.46 12.08 -17.12
N SER A 81 -7.66 13.39 -17.20
CA SER A 81 -8.52 14.03 -18.22
C SER A 81 -9.95 13.47 -18.26
N ALA A 82 -10.37 12.83 -17.16
CA ALA A 82 -11.65 12.17 -17.03
C ALA A 82 -12.16 12.37 -15.61
N ASP A 83 -13.41 12.83 -15.49
CA ASP A 83 -14.01 13.10 -14.19
C ASP A 83 -14.42 11.79 -13.48
N SER A 84 -13.44 11.15 -12.84
CA SER A 84 -13.58 9.82 -12.25
C SER A 84 -12.87 9.70 -10.90
N PRO A 85 -13.50 10.13 -9.80
CA PRO A 85 -12.94 9.99 -8.44
C PRO A 85 -12.53 8.56 -8.07
N ALA A 86 -13.32 7.58 -8.50
CA ALA A 86 -13.05 6.17 -8.23
C ALA A 86 -11.75 5.69 -8.91
N LEU A 87 -11.51 6.11 -10.14
CA LEU A 87 -10.31 5.73 -10.89
C LEU A 87 -9.05 6.31 -10.24
N LEU A 88 -9.13 7.56 -9.77
CA LEU A 88 -8.06 8.21 -9.00
C LEU A 88 -7.74 7.45 -7.70
N ILE A 89 -8.77 7.02 -6.96
CA ILE A 89 -8.59 6.25 -5.71
C ILE A 89 -7.92 4.90 -6.00
N ILE A 90 -8.37 4.18 -7.02
CA ILE A 90 -7.78 2.90 -7.42
C ILE A 90 -6.33 3.10 -7.86
N ALA A 91 -6.03 4.12 -8.66
CA ALA A 91 -4.67 4.43 -9.07
C ALA A 91 -3.76 4.73 -7.86
N THR A 92 -4.25 5.51 -6.90
CA THR A 92 -3.54 5.81 -5.64
C THR A 92 -3.24 4.55 -4.85
N ALA A 93 -4.24 3.69 -4.65
CA ALA A 93 -4.09 2.41 -3.96
C ALA A 93 -3.09 1.49 -4.68
N PHE A 94 -3.13 1.46 -6.01
CA PHE A 94 -2.27 0.63 -6.84
C PHE A 94 -0.80 1.04 -6.77
N ILE A 95 -0.52 2.34 -6.84
CA ILE A 95 0.85 2.88 -6.70
C ILE A 95 1.42 2.48 -5.33
N GLY A 96 0.64 2.66 -4.26
CA GLY A 96 1.03 2.26 -2.93
C GLY A 96 1.27 0.77 -2.75
N ALA A 97 0.38 -0.04 -3.31
CA ALA A 97 0.48 -1.49 -3.30
C ALA A 97 1.76 -1.95 -4.01
N LEU A 98 2.10 -1.38 -5.16
CA LEU A 98 3.34 -1.71 -5.88
C LEU A 98 4.59 -1.35 -5.07
N VAL A 99 4.64 -0.16 -4.49
CA VAL A 99 5.78 0.29 -3.69
C VAL A 99 6.05 -0.66 -2.52
N ALA A 100 4.99 -1.06 -1.79
CA ALA A 100 5.14 -2.02 -0.72
C ALA A 100 5.41 -3.46 -1.21
N ALA A 101 4.84 -3.87 -2.33
CA ALA A 101 5.08 -5.19 -2.91
C ALA A 101 6.54 -5.38 -3.30
N PHE A 102 7.17 -4.36 -3.90
CA PHE A 102 8.60 -4.37 -4.21
C PHE A 102 9.47 -4.30 -2.95
N GLY A 103 9.08 -3.53 -1.93
CA GLY A 103 9.75 -3.55 -0.62
C GLY A 103 9.74 -4.94 0.02
N ALA A 104 8.57 -5.59 0.06
CA ALA A 104 8.41 -6.94 0.57
C ALA A 104 9.18 -7.98 -0.25
N LEU A 105 9.21 -7.83 -1.57
CA LEU A 105 9.99 -8.70 -2.45
C LEU A 105 11.48 -8.60 -2.13
N ALA A 106 12.03 -7.38 -2.04
CA ALA A 106 13.41 -7.16 -1.66
C ALA A 106 13.75 -7.78 -0.29
N GLY A 107 12.89 -7.57 0.72
CA GLY A 107 13.06 -8.15 2.06
C GLY A 107 13.08 -9.69 2.05
N SER A 108 12.32 -10.31 1.14
CA SER A 108 12.29 -11.77 1.00
C SER A 108 13.58 -12.36 0.42
N TYR A 109 14.31 -11.61 -0.40
CA TYR A 109 15.57 -12.07 -1.01
C TYR A 109 16.76 -11.94 -0.09
N VAL A 110 16.73 -11.03 0.89
CA VAL A 110 17.86 -10.80 1.82
C VAL A 110 18.24 -12.04 2.63
N ARG A 111 17.29 -12.92 2.94
CA ARG A 111 17.58 -14.18 3.65
C ARG A 111 17.75 -15.40 2.76
N ARG A 112 17.68 -15.24 1.43
CA ARG A 112 17.74 -16.36 0.48
C ARG A 112 19.16 -16.62 -0.03
N GLN A 113 20.16 -16.28 0.78
CA GLN A 113 21.56 -16.66 0.57
C GLN A 113 21.85 -18.00 1.25
#